data_AF-A0AAJ1F6F9-F1
#
_entry.id   AF-A0AAJ1F6F9-F1
#
_cell.length_a   1.000
_cell.length_b   1.000
_cell.length_c   1.000
_cell.angle_alpha   90.00
_cell.angle_beta   90.00
_cell.angle_gamma   90.00
#
_symmetry.space_group_name_H-M   'P 1'
#
loop_
_entity.id
_entity.type
_entity.pdbx_description
1 polymer ?
#
loop_
_entity_poly.entity_id
_entity_poly.type
_entity_poly.pdbx_seq_one_letter_code
_entity_poly.pdbx_strand_id
1 'polypeptide(L)'
;MNLFINDIFDNIMPPSNTIFRMDGLKIPKNKDIYFMAKWHELFEKYQTARLFIEQTQKERFDDWIISPEDNKNAEKYFTLYIKSILYEAALINYNILVDLSWTLTYVSAEYSLYEFDSTGNVINVKDVSGLHTIEDAYQMLRDTEKAVTTPHTQGSPFTYLKKMCPEYTDAIDLIINFWRLFSNSQIRSLYNYTKHKGVLHYKELDSLSHKKVWKFYDYNNKTMPSDISDVQKQISLNESITDLISFDDNILFPYINELIKLLKEAVNPSPIISVC
;
A
#
# COMPACT_ATOMS: atom_id res chain seq x y z
N MET A 1 10.06 -21.89 -6.15
CA MET A 1 10.11 -21.54 -4.71
C MET A 1 9.24 -20.32 -4.56
N ASN A 2 8.22 -20.34 -3.70
CA ASN A 2 7.43 -19.13 -3.44
C ASN A 2 8.30 -18.13 -2.69
N LEU A 3 8.39 -16.91 -3.21
CA LEU A 3 9.22 -15.84 -2.64
C LEU A 3 8.66 -15.35 -1.31
N PHE A 4 7.33 -15.30 -1.20
CA PHE A 4 6.59 -14.93 -0.01
C PHE A 4 6.07 -16.17 0.71
N ILE A 5 6.05 -16.12 2.04
CA ILE A 5 5.52 -17.20 2.89
C ILE A 5 3.99 -17.24 2.79
N ASN A 6 3.35 -16.06 2.76
CA ASN A 6 1.90 -15.95 2.82
C ASN A 6 1.27 -15.80 1.43
N ASP A 7 0.09 -16.39 1.22
CA ASP A 7 -0.69 -16.22 -0.01
C ASP A 7 -1.74 -15.11 0.13
N ILE A 8 -1.59 -14.03 -0.65
CA ILE A 8 -2.56 -12.93 -0.66
C ILE A 8 -3.85 -13.31 -1.39
N PHE A 9 -3.83 -14.32 -2.27
CA PHE A 9 -5.00 -14.74 -3.02
C PHE A 9 -6.01 -15.51 -2.17
N ASP A 10 -5.55 -16.23 -1.14
CA ASP A 10 -6.41 -17.01 -0.27
C ASP A 10 -7.05 -16.18 0.85
N ASN A 11 -6.32 -15.19 1.40
CA ASN A 11 -6.76 -14.48 2.61
C ASN A 11 -7.14 -13.02 2.39
N ILE A 12 -6.57 -12.36 1.38
CA ILE A 12 -6.70 -10.91 1.19
C ILE A 12 -7.50 -10.60 -0.08
N MET A 13 -7.52 -11.48 -1.08
CA MET A 13 -8.26 -11.23 -2.31
C MET A 13 -9.75 -11.02 -2.02
N PRO A 14 -10.33 -9.91 -2.52
CA PRO A 14 -11.77 -9.69 -2.39
C PRO A 14 -12.55 -10.73 -3.21
N PRO A 15 -13.76 -11.10 -2.75
CA PRO A 15 -14.68 -11.93 -3.53
C PRO A 15 -14.91 -11.38 -4.94
N SER A 16 -14.98 -12.28 -5.92
CA SER A 16 -15.33 -11.95 -7.30
C SER A 16 -16.26 -13.02 -7.89
N ASN A 17 -17.14 -12.62 -8.81
CA ASN A 17 -18.07 -13.51 -9.51
C ASN A 17 -18.95 -14.37 -8.57
N THR A 18 -19.53 -13.73 -7.57
CA THR A 18 -20.37 -14.37 -6.54
C THR A 18 -21.68 -14.92 -7.12
N ILE A 19 -21.91 -16.24 -6.96
CA ILE A 19 -23.16 -16.91 -7.34
C ILE A 19 -24.01 -17.08 -6.08
N PHE A 20 -25.20 -16.47 -6.05
CA PHE A 20 -26.07 -16.52 -4.87
C PHE A 20 -27.44 -17.14 -5.16
N ARG A 21 -28.07 -17.67 -4.11
CA ARG A 21 -29.46 -18.18 -4.12
C ARG A 21 -30.40 -17.09 -3.59
N MET A 22 -31.62 -17.02 -4.12
CA MET A 22 -32.56 -15.90 -3.92
C MET A 22 -33.17 -15.79 -2.50
N ASP A 23 -32.92 -16.76 -1.62
CA ASP A 23 -33.65 -16.89 -0.36
C ASP A 23 -33.00 -16.06 0.76
N GLY A 24 -33.68 -14.99 1.23
CA GLY A 24 -33.24 -14.18 2.38
C GLY A 24 -32.33 -12.98 2.07
N LEU A 25 -32.35 -12.47 0.82
CA LEU A 25 -31.42 -11.46 0.34
C LEU A 25 -31.55 -10.08 1.00
N LYS A 26 -30.45 -9.62 1.61
CA LYS A 26 -30.21 -8.21 1.92
C LYS A 26 -29.60 -7.55 0.67
N ILE A 27 -30.32 -6.65 0.02
CA ILE A 27 -29.79 -5.88 -1.13
C ILE A 27 -28.57 -5.07 -0.67
N PRO A 28 -27.46 -5.05 -1.45
CA PRO A 28 -26.30 -4.22 -1.15
C PRO A 28 -26.69 -2.75 -0.97
N LYS A 29 -26.14 -2.13 0.08
CA LYS A 29 -26.19 -0.69 0.27
C LYS A 29 -24.94 -0.04 -0.30
N ASN A 30 -24.96 1.28 -0.51
CA ASN A 30 -23.80 2.04 -1.00
C ASN A 30 -22.55 1.78 -0.15
N LYS A 31 -22.69 1.69 1.19
CA LYS A 31 -21.59 1.35 2.09
C LYS A 31 -20.91 0.01 1.75
N ASP A 32 -21.70 -0.99 1.33
CA ASP A 32 -21.19 -2.31 0.99
C ASP A 32 -20.37 -2.23 -0.31
N ILE A 33 -20.86 -1.46 -1.29
CA ILE A 33 -20.19 -1.22 -2.57
C ILE A 33 -18.89 -0.42 -2.37
N TYR A 34 -18.90 0.63 -1.55
CA TYR A 34 -17.71 1.43 -1.27
C TYR A 34 -16.64 0.64 -0.51
N PHE A 35 -17.06 -0.18 0.47
CA PHE A 35 -16.16 -1.11 1.14
C PHE A 35 -15.49 -2.06 0.13
N MET A 36 -16.29 -2.72 -0.72
CA MET A 36 -15.76 -3.63 -1.75
C MET A 36 -14.82 -2.92 -2.72
N ALA A 37 -15.21 -1.75 -3.24
CA ALA A 37 -14.37 -0.98 -4.16
C ALA A 37 -13.00 -0.66 -3.54
N LYS A 38 -12.97 -0.24 -2.28
CA LYS A 38 -11.71 0.06 -1.58
C LYS A 38 -10.89 -1.18 -1.26
N TRP A 39 -11.54 -2.30 -0.97
CA TRP A 39 -10.85 -3.58 -0.79
C TRP A 39 -10.19 -4.03 -2.10
N HIS A 40 -10.87 -3.91 -3.25
CA HIS A 40 -10.26 -4.17 -4.57
C HIS A 40 -9.07 -3.26 -4.86
N GLU A 41 -9.19 -1.93 -4.71
CA GLU A 41 -8.08 -0.99 -4.92
C GLU A 41 -6.87 -1.31 -4.00
N LEU A 42 -7.13 -1.69 -2.75
CA LEU A 42 -6.11 -2.11 -1.80
C LEU A 42 -5.40 -3.39 -2.28
N PHE A 43 -6.16 -4.42 -2.67
CA PHE A 43 -5.61 -5.68 -3.14
C PHE A 43 -4.77 -5.53 -4.42
N GLU A 44 -5.21 -4.70 -5.37
CA GLU A 44 -4.45 -4.42 -6.60
C GLU A 44 -3.07 -3.82 -6.30
N LYS A 45 -2.99 -2.90 -5.32
CA LYS A 45 -1.71 -2.33 -4.89
C LYS A 45 -0.83 -3.35 -4.18
N TYR A 46 -1.43 -4.25 -3.41
CA TYR A 46 -0.70 -5.35 -2.80
C TYR A 46 -0.09 -6.26 -3.88
N GLN A 47 -0.93 -6.76 -4.80
CA GLN A 47 -0.49 -7.61 -5.91
C GLN A 47 0.61 -6.95 -6.74
N THR A 48 0.45 -5.67 -7.05
CA THR A 48 1.46 -4.88 -7.80
C THR A 48 2.79 -4.80 -7.06
N ALA A 49 2.77 -4.55 -5.75
CA ALA A 49 3.99 -4.48 -4.95
C ALA A 49 4.74 -5.83 -4.94
N ARG A 50 4.02 -6.94 -4.73
CA ARG A 50 4.61 -8.29 -4.76
C ARG A 50 5.14 -8.65 -6.14
N LEU A 51 4.40 -8.33 -7.20
CA LEU A 51 4.84 -8.54 -8.59
C LEU A 51 6.20 -7.90 -8.82
N PHE A 52 6.38 -6.63 -8.46
CA PHE A 52 7.66 -5.95 -8.65
C PHE A 52 8.81 -6.64 -7.88
N ILE A 53 8.57 -7.07 -6.64
CA ILE A 53 9.56 -7.80 -5.84
C ILE A 53 9.89 -9.16 -6.45
N GLU A 54 8.91 -9.91 -6.94
CA GLU A 54 9.16 -11.16 -7.67
C GLU A 54 10.00 -10.94 -8.91
N GLN A 55 9.73 -9.86 -9.67
CA GLN A 55 10.55 -9.52 -10.83
C GLN A 55 12.01 -9.22 -10.47
N THR A 56 12.30 -8.75 -9.24
CA THR A 56 13.70 -8.56 -8.80
C THR A 56 14.49 -9.87 -8.70
N GLN A 57 13.82 -11.02 -8.62
CA GLN A 57 14.47 -12.33 -8.52
C GLN A 57 14.98 -12.85 -9.87
N LYS A 58 14.56 -12.24 -10.99
CA LYS A 58 15.07 -12.59 -12.32
C LYS A 58 16.59 -12.44 -12.37
N GLU A 59 17.25 -13.42 -12.96
CA GLU A 59 18.70 -13.38 -13.17
C GLU A 59 19.08 -12.41 -14.29
N ARG A 60 18.22 -12.30 -15.32
CA ARG A 60 18.40 -11.45 -16.51
C ARG A 60 17.08 -10.83 -16.96
N PHE A 61 17.20 -9.73 -17.70
CA PHE A 61 16.09 -8.99 -18.31
C PHE A 61 16.29 -8.88 -19.81
N ASP A 62 16.26 -10.02 -20.51
CA ASP A 62 16.59 -10.12 -21.94
C ASP A 62 15.66 -9.26 -22.82
N ASP A 63 14.41 -9.05 -22.40
CA ASP A 63 13.45 -8.21 -23.11
C ASP A 63 13.78 -6.71 -23.01
N TRP A 64 14.57 -6.29 -22.02
CA TRP A 64 14.81 -4.88 -21.68
C TRP A 64 16.26 -4.45 -21.91
N ILE A 65 17.20 -5.41 -21.89
CA ILE A 65 18.63 -5.16 -22.06
C ILE A 65 19.07 -5.67 -23.43
N ILE A 66 19.36 -4.75 -24.36
CA ILE A 66 20.13 -5.07 -25.57
C ILE A 66 21.60 -4.99 -25.19
N SER A 67 22.15 -6.09 -24.66
CA SER A 67 23.59 -6.14 -24.38
C SER A 67 24.36 -6.37 -25.67
N PRO A 68 25.48 -5.67 -25.93
CA PRO A 68 26.52 -6.19 -26.79
C PRO A 68 26.96 -7.54 -26.20
N GLU A 69 27.03 -8.59 -27.02
CA GLU A 69 27.19 -9.99 -26.60
C GLU A 69 28.41 -10.27 -25.71
N ASP A 70 29.36 -9.32 -25.60
CA ASP A 70 30.66 -9.53 -24.96
C ASP A 70 30.91 -8.74 -23.64
N ASN A 71 29.95 -7.96 -23.11
CA ASN A 71 30.18 -7.14 -21.90
C ASN A 71 29.39 -7.60 -20.66
N LYS A 72 29.90 -8.64 -19.99
CA LYS A 72 29.32 -9.20 -18.75
C LYS A 72 29.19 -8.19 -17.61
N ASN A 73 30.10 -7.22 -17.50
CA ASN A 73 30.02 -6.19 -16.47
C ASN A 73 28.86 -5.21 -16.73
N ALA A 74 28.67 -4.81 -18.00
CA ALA A 74 27.54 -3.97 -18.38
C ALA A 74 26.20 -4.72 -18.19
N GLU A 75 26.11 -5.99 -18.60
CA GLU A 75 24.93 -6.83 -18.37
C GLU A 75 24.56 -6.91 -16.88
N LYS A 76 25.55 -7.16 -16.01
CA LYS A 76 25.35 -7.20 -14.55
C LYS A 76 24.91 -5.84 -14.00
N TYR A 77 25.50 -4.75 -14.48
CA TYR A 77 25.13 -3.39 -14.06
C TYR A 77 23.67 -3.09 -14.43
N PHE A 78 23.27 -3.30 -15.69
CA PHE A 78 21.89 -3.05 -16.12
C PHE A 78 20.88 -3.94 -15.40
N THR A 79 21.23 -5.19 -15.15
CA THR A 79 20.41 -6.10 -14.35
C THR A 79 20.15 -5.53 -12.96
N LEU A 80 21.21 -5.10 -12.25
CA LEU A 80 21.06 -4.49 -10.93
C LEU A 80 20.31 -3.16 -10.97
N TYR A 81 20.50 -2.38 -12.03
CA TYR A 81 19.80 -1.11 -12.21
C TYR A 81 18.30 -1.32 -12.37
N ILE A 82 17.89 -2.27 -13.21
CA ILE A 82 16.48 -2.65 -13.36
C ILE A 82 15.92 -3.16 -12.02
N LYS A 83 16.66 -4.01 -11.31
CA LYS A 83 16.26 -4.48 -9.96
C LYS A 83 16.06 -3.32 -8.98
N SER A 84 16.90 -2.28 -9.02
CA SER A 84 16.69 -1.10 -8.18
C SER A 84 15.41 -0.34 -8.51
N ILE A 85 15.07 -0.19 -9.79
CA ILE A 85 13.81 0.45 -10.20
C ILE A 85 12.61 -0.35 -9.73
N LEU A 86 12.64 -1.68 -9.91
CA LEU A 86 11.58 -2.59 -9.47
C LEU A 86 11.43 -2.56 -7.93
N TYR A 87 12.54 -2.56 -7.20
CA TYR A 87 12.54 -2.40 -5.75
C TYR A 87 11.90 -1.07 -5.31
N GLU A 88 12.27 0.06 -5.91
CA GLU A 88 11.69 1.36 -5.57
C GLU A 88 10.20 1.44 -5.93
N ALA A 89 9.79 0.84 -7.06
CA ALA A 89 8.39 0.73 -7.43
C ALA A 89 7.59 -0.10 -6.42
N ALA A 90 8.14 -1.22 -5.94
CA ALA A 90 7.53 -2.00 -4.88
C ALA A 90 7.42 -1.21 -3.56
N LEU A 91 8.50 -0.55 -3.16
CA LEU A 91 8.55 0.28 -1.94
C LEU A 91 7.46 1.35 -1.94
N ILE A 92 7.24 2.01 -3.09
CA ILE A 92 6.17 2.99 -3.28
C ILE A 92 4.80 2.33 -3.15
N ASN A 93 4.56 1.21 -3.83
CA ASN A 93 3.26 0.53 -3.80
C ASN A 93 2.92 -0.02 -2.41
N TYR A 94 3.89 -0.54 -1.65
CA TYR A 94 3.66 -0.94 -0.26
C TYR A 94 3.28 0.24 0.64
N ASN A 95 3.87 1.43 0.43
CA ASN A 95 3.47 2.62 1.18
C ASN A 95 2.08 3.12 0.78
N ILE A 96 1.74 3.07 -0.51
CA ILE A 96 0.37 3.37 -0.98
C ILE A 96 -0.63 2.38 -0.38
N LEU A 97 -0.31 1.09 -0.33
CA LEU A 97 -1.13 0.05 0.29
C LEU A 97 -1.45 0.39 1.76
N VAL A 98 -0.42 0.81 2.52
CA VAL A 98 -0.59 1.26 3.90
C VAL A 98 -1.52 2.47 3.98
N ASP A 99 -1.34 3.49 3.14
CA ASP A 99 -2.21 4.68 3.12
C ASP A 99 -3.67 4.33 2.72
N LEU A 100 -3.84 3.38 1.79
CA LEU A 100 -5.16 2.87 1.39
C LEU A 100 -5.84 2.08 2.51
N SER A 101 -5.10 1.38 3.37
CA SER A 101 -5.69 0.64 4.49
C SER A 101 -6.44 1.54 5.48
N TRP A 102 -5.95 2.77 5.69
CA TRP A 102 -6.63 3.75 6.54
C TRP A 102 -7.79 4.40 5.81
N THR A 103 -7.63 4.66 4.52
CA THR A 103 -8.70 5.17 3.66
C THR A 103 -9.88 4.21 3.65
N LEU A 104 -9.62 2.92 3.45
CA LEU A 104 -10.61 1.84 3.51
C LEU A 104 -11.36 1.86 4.85
N THR A 105 -10.64 1.95 5.97
CA THR A 105 -11.25 1.96 7.32
C THR A 105 -12.10 3.20 7.55
N TYR A 106 -11.56 4.38 7.20
CA TYR A 106 -12.27 5.64 7.33
C TYR A 106 -13.55 5.65 6.53
N VAL A 107 -13.46 5.31 5.23
CA VAL A 107 -14.61 5.22 4.33
C VAL A 107 -15.64 4.23 4.88
N SER A 108 -15.22 3.04 5.33
CA SER A 108 -16.14 2.03 5.86
C SER A 108 -16.90 2.51 7.11
N ALA A 109 -16.19 3.15 8.04
CA ALA A 109 -16.77 3.68 9.25
C ALA A 109 -17.68 4.89 8.98
N GLU A 110 -17.23 5.85 8.17
CA GLU A 110 -18.00 7.06 7.81
C GLU A 110 -19.31 6.67 7.10
N TYR A 111 -19.25 5.78 6.11
CA TYR A 111 -20.46 5.33 5.41
C TYR A 111 -21.39 4.45 6.25
N SER A 112 -20.95 3.98 7.42
CA SER A 112 -21.81 3.26 8.36
C SER A 112 -22.66 4.20 9.21
N LEU A 113 -22.31 5.49 9.30
CA LEU A 113 -23.08 6.52 10.03
C LEU A 113 -24.34 7.00 9.31
N TYR A 114 -24.59 6.52 8.10
CA TYR A 114 -25.76 6.92 7.32
C TYR A 114 -26.99 6.04 7.61
N GLU A 115 -28.05 6.62 8.21
CA GLU A 115 -29.27 5.92 8.65
C GLU A 115 -30.59 6.47 8.06
N PHE A 116 -31.57 5.57 7.84
CA PHE A 116 -32.80 5.71 7.07
C PHE A 116 -34.08 5.64 7.94
N ASP A 117 -35.05 6.55 7.79
CA ASP A 117 -36.34 6.44 8.50
C ASP A 117 -37.41 5.57 7.78
N SER A 118 -38.46 5.17 8.51
CA SER A 118 -39.54 4.26 8.05
C SER A 118 -40.51 4.86 7.02
N THR A 119 -40.35 6.14 6.68
CA THR A 119 -41.08 6.87 5.64
C THR A 119 -40.20 7.22 4.44
N GLY A 120 -38.92 6.88 4.49
CA GLY A 120 -37.94 7.05 3.41
C GLY A 120 -37.15 8.36 3.44
N ASN A 121 -37.10 9.12 4.55
CA ASN A 121 -36.34 10.38 4.63
C ASN A 121 -34.96 10.25 5.24
N VAL A 122 -34.00 10.94 4.64
CA VAL A 122 -32.64 11.05 5.17
C VAL A 122 -32.59 11.98 6.37
N ILE A 123 -32.36 11.44 7.57
CA ILE A 123 -32.13 12.26 8.77
C ILE A 123 -30.81 13.06 8.69
N ASN A 124 -29.95 12.77 7.69
CA ASN A 124 -28.85 13.62 7.22
C ASN A 124 -28.78 13.68 5.66
N VAL A 125 -29.87 14.14 5.04
CA VAL A 125 -30.14 14.63 3.65
C VAL A 125 -29.57 13.92 2.39
N LYS A 126 -28.53 13.07 2.39
CA LYS A 126 -28.03 12.40 1.16
C LYS A 126 -28.06 10.87 1.10
N ASP A 127 -28.18 10.15 2.21
CA ASP A 127 -27.92 8.70 2.24
C ASP A 127 -29.13 7.84 2.65
N VAL A 128 -30.36 8.05 2.13
CA VAL A 128 -31.55 7.30 2.60
C VAL A 128 -32.51 6.67 1.54
N SER A 129 -32.15 6.44 0.27
CA SER A 129 -32.90 5.41 -0.51
C SER A 129 -32.18 4.91 -1.76
N GLY A 130 -31.44 3.82 -1.61
CA GLY A 130 -31.00 2.99 -2.74
C GLY A 130 -29.60 3.28 -3.27
N LEU A 131 -29.23 2.49 -4.28
CA LEU A 131 -27.96 2.63 -4.99
C LEU A 131 -27.90 4.02 -5.65
N HIS A 132 -26.80 4.73 -5.44
CA HIS A 132 -26.57 6.00 -6.13
C HIS A 132 -26.32 5.77 -7.63
N THR A 133 -26.51 6.81 -8.44
CA THR A 133 -26.01 6.82 -9.83
C THR A 133 -24.49 6.63 -9.82
N ILE A 134 -23.91 6.22 -10.96
CA ILE A 134 -22.46 6.00 -11.06
C ILE A 134 -21.70 7.29 -10.76
N GLU A 135 -22.19 8.43 -11.27
CA GLU A 135 -21.60 9.74 -11.09
C GLU A 135 -21.66 10.21 -9.63
N ASP A 136 -22.82 10.09 -8.98
CA ASP A 136 -22.99 10.47 -7.57
C ASP A 136 -22.17 9.55 -6.66
N ALA A 137 -22.16 8.25 -6.95
CA ALA A 137 -21.37 7.29 -6.19
C ALA A 137 -19.87 7.59 -6.26
N TYR A 138 -19.37 7.93 -7.45
CA TYR A 138 -17.99 8.35 -7.65
C TYR A 138 -17.68 9.62 -6.87
N GLN A 139 -18.49 10.67 -7.03
CA GLN A 139 -18.24 11.96 -6.41
C GLN A 139 -18.26 11.87 -4.89
N MET A 140 -19.24 11.16 -4.31
CA MET A 140 -19.35 10.96 -2.87
C MET A 140 -18.14 10.22 -2.31
N LEU A 141 -17.71 9.14 -2.95
CA LEU A 141 -16.53 8.39 -2.50
C LEU A 141 -15.27 9.27 -2.53
N ARG A 142 -15.07 10.02 -3.61
CA ARG A 142 -13.90 10.92 -3.76
C ARG A 142 -13.95 12.11 -2.80
N ASP A 143 -15.12 12.59 -2.41
CA ASP A 143 -15.24 13.64 -1.40
C ASP A 143 -14.94 13.12 0.01
N THR A 144 -15.39 11.91 0.34
CA THR A 144 -15.09 11.25 1.62
C THR A 144 -13.59 10.98 1.77
N GLU A 145 -12.91 10.55 0.71
CA GLU A 145 -11.46 10.34 0.69
C GLU A 145 -10.65 11.60 1.06
N LYS A 146 -11.14 12.79 0.72
CA LYS A 146 -10.44 14.05 1.02
C LYS A 146 -10.37 14.35 2.52
N ALA A 147 -11.28 13.78 3.32
CA ALA A 147 -11.32 13.96 4.76
C ALA A 147 -10.36 13.02 5.51
N VAL A 148 -9.76 12.03 4.83
CA VAL A 148 -8.83 11.08 5.42
C VAL A 148 -7.53 11.80 5.79
N THR A 149 -7.17 11.74 7.06
CA THR A 149 -5.91 12.25 7.59
C THR A 149 -5.16 11.17 8.36
N THR A 150 -3.91 11.44 8.75
CA THR A 150 -3.10 10.45 9.47
C THR A 150 -3.77 10.00 10.78
N PRO A 151 -3.71 8.72 11.17
CA PRO A 151 -4.51 8.20 12.29
C PRO A 151 -4.23 8.81 13.67
N HIS A 152 -3.05 9.40 13.86
CA HIS A 152 -2.51 9.85 15.15
C HIS A 152 -2.58 11.37 15.41
N THR A 153 -3.11 12.18 14.49
CA THR A 153 -3.23 13.64 14.71
C THR A 153 -4.24 13.94 15.82
N GLN A 154 -3.94 14.87 16.74
CA GLN A 154 -4.94 15.33 17.71
C GLN A 154 -6.15 15.92 16.97
N GLY A 155 -7.36 15.47 17.32
CA GLY A 155 -8.56 15.77 16.54
C GLY A 155 -8.73 14.92 15.27
N SER A 156 -7.98 13.81 15.15
CA SER A 156 -8.11 12.86 14.05
C SER A 156 -9.57 12.40 13.89
N PRO A 157 -10.10 12.33 12.66
CA PRO A 157 -11.44 11.85 12.38
C PRO A 157 -11.73 10.47 13.01
N PHE A 158 -10.71 9.62 13.20
CA PHE A 158 -10.84 8.32 13.85
C PHE A 158 -11.29 8.41 15.32
N THR A 159 -10.95 9.47 16.05
CA THR A 159 -11.39 9.63 17.45
C THR A 159 -12.90 9.84 17.53
N TYR A 160 -13.47 10.55 16.56
CA TYR A 160 -14.91 10.73 16.42
C TYR A 160 -15.57 9.42 15.97
N LEU A 161 -15.00 8.74 14.97
CA LEU A 161 -15.53 7.49 14.44
C LEU A 161 -15.59 6.37 15.49
N LYS A 162 -14.59 6.25 16.39
CA LYS A 162 -14.67 5.29 17.51
C LYS A 162 -15.87 5.50 18.43
N LYS A 163 -16.31 6.76 18.60
CA LYS A 163 -17.48 7.08 19.44
C LYS A 163 -18.79 6.79 18.73
N MET A 164 -18.84 7.02 17.42
CA MET A 164 -20.08 6.92 16.64
C MET A 164 -20.31 5.54 16.01
N CYS A 165 -19.24 4.81 15.67
CA CYS A 165 -19.27 3.42 15.20
C CYS A 165 -18.37 2.54 16.10
N PRO A 166 -18.83 2.18 17.32
CA PRO A 166 -18.04 1.37 18.25
C PRO A 166 -17.55 0.04 17.65
N GLU A 167 -18.29 -0.54 16.70
CA GLU A 167 -17.95 -1.76 15.98
C GLU A 167 -16.66 -1.66 15.14
N TYR A 168 -16.20 -0.45 14.81
CA TYR A 168 -14.93 -0.23 14.11
C TYR A 168 -13.75 0.00 15.06
N THR A 169 -13.97 0.00 16.38
CA THR A 169 -12.95 0.34 17.38
C THR A 169 -11.68 -0.50 17.23
N ASP A 170 -11.84 -1.81 17.07
CA ASP A 170 -10.71 -2.74 16.98
C ASP A 170 -9.92 -2.52 15.67
N ALA A 171 -10.61 -2.30 14.55
CA ALA A 171 -9.97 -1.97 13.26
C ALA A 171 -9.20 -0.65 13.32
N ILE A 172 -9.77 0.36 13.99
CA ILE A 172 -9.13 1.67 14.17
C ILE A 172 -7.90 1.55 15.08
N ASP A 173 -8.00 0.81 16.18
CA ASP A 173 -6.87 0.59 17.09
C ASP A 173 -5.75 -0.21 16.42
N LEU A 174 -6.09 -1.20 15.59
CA LEU A 174 -5.13 -1.94 14.78
C LEU A 174 -4.33 -1.00 13.86
N ILE A 175 -5.01 -0.09 13.14
CA ILE A 175 -4.36 0.91 12.27
C ILE A 175 -3.44 1.84 13.06
N ILE A 176 -3.91 2.38 14.18
CA ILE A 176 -3.13 3.32 15.00
C ILE A 176 -1.86 2.62 15.52
N ASN A 177 -2.00 1.39 16.01
CA ASN A 177 -0.88 0.61 16.54
C ASN A 177 0.13 0.25 15.45
N PHE A 178 -0.35 -0.22 14.28
CA PHE A 178 0.51 -0.49 13.13
C PHE A 178 1.28 0.76 12.71
N TRP A 179 0.57 1.88 12.53
CA TRP A 179 1.17 3.11 12.03
C TRP A 179 2.21 3.69 12.99
N ARG A 180 2.00 3.59 14.31
CA ARG A 180 2.99 4.01 15.32
C ARG A 180 4.33 3.31 15.14
N LEU A 181 4.32 2.02 14.78
CA LEU A 181 5.53 1.25 14.51
C LEU A 181 6.07 1.54 13.11
N PHE A 182 5.20 1.51 12.10
CA PHE A 182 5.57 1.67 10.70
C PHE A 182 6.15 3.06 10.38
N SER A 183 5.62 4.13 11.00
CA SER A 183 6.08 5.51 10.79
C SER A 183 7.58 5.71 11.11
N ASN A 184 8.11 4.92 12.04
CA ASN A 184 9.52 4.94 12.44
C ASN A 184 10.34 3.82 11.79
N SER A 185 9.75 3.01 10.91
CA SER A 185 10.44 1.90 10.25
C SER A 185 11.45 2.40 9.20
N GLN A 186 12.45 1.57 8.92
CA GLN A 186 13.39 1.83 7.84
C GLN A 186 12.69 1.89 6.47
N ILE A 187 11.68 1.07 6.24
CA ILE A 187 10.89 1.05 5.00
C ILE A 187 10.21 2.41 4.78
N ARG A 188 9.55 2.96 5.82
CA ARG A 188 8.94 4.28 5.72
C ARG A 188 10.00 5.38 5.54
N SER A 189 11.15 5.26 6.20
CA SER A 189 12.28 6.18 6.04
C SER A 189 12.83 6.19 4.61
N LEU A 190 12.96 5.02 3.98
CA LEU A 190 13.40 4.90 2.59
C LEU A 190 12.36 5.46 1.62
N TYR A 191 11.08 5.13 1.80
CA TYR A 191 10.01 5.72 1.00
C TYR A 191 9.98 7.25 1.09
N ASN A 192 10.07 7.81 2.30
CA ASN A 192 10.09 9.25 2.50
C ASN A 192 11.30 9.89 1.83
N TYR A 193 12.46 9.22 1.83
CA TYR A 193 13.62 9.67 1.08
C TYR A 193 13.32 9.68 -0.43
N THR A 194 12.83 8.57 -0.99
CA THR A 194 12.49 8.47 -2.41
C THR A 194 11.47 9.53 -2.83
N LYS A 195 10.43 9.74 -2.02
CA LYS A 195 9.36 10.70 -2.26
C LYS A 195 9.82 12.17 -2.22
N HIS A 196 10.69 12.54 -1.28
CA HIS A 196 10.98 13.95 -1.00
C HIS A 196 12.40 14.39 -1.39
N LYS A 197 13.34 13.46 -1.47
CA LYS A 197 14.78 13.73 -1.64
C LYS A 197 15.36 13.13 -2.93
N GLY A 198 14.65 12.21 -3.58
CA GLY A 198 15.03 11.64 -4.87
C GLY A 198 15.62 10.23 -4.76
N VAL A 199 16.50 9.86 -5.68
CA VAL A 199 16.88 8.47 -5.94
C VAL A 199 17.85 7.91 -4.90
N LEU A 200 17.69 6.64 -4.55
CA LEU A 200 18.59 5.90 -3.66
C LEU A 200 19.86 5.47 -4.40
N HIS A 201 20.96 5.37 -3.67
CA HIS A 201 22.24 4.98 -4.22
C HIS A 201 22.63 3.58 -3.71
N TYR A 202 22.98 2.67 -4.61
CA TYR A 202 23.12 1.25 -4.27
C TYR A 202 24.57 0.78 -4.36
N LYS A 203 25.09 0.23 -3.26
CA LYS A 203 26.48 -0.26 -3.14
C LYS A 203 26.85 -1.26 -4.24
N GLU A 204 25.91 -2.10 -4.64
CA GLU A 204 26.10 -3.12 -5.67
C GLU A 204 26.35 -2.50 -7.04
N LEU A 205 25.66 -1.40 -7.37
CA LEU A 205 25.90 -0.65 -8.61
C LEU A 205 27.25 0.05 -8.57
N ASP A 206 27.62 0.62 -7.42
CA ASP A 206 28.90 1.32 -7.24
C ASP A 206 30.09 0.41 -7.49
N SER A 207 29.98 -0.84 -7.01
CA SER A 207 31.03 -1.84 -7.18
C SER A 207 31.33 -2.19 -8.64
N LEU A 208 30.41 -1.91 -9.57
CA LEU A 208 30.53 -2.27 -10.98
C LEU A 208 30.94 -1.11 -11.89
N SER A 209 30.45 0.10 -11.62
CA SER A 209 30.66 1.25 -12.53
C SER A 209 31.37 2.42 -11.88
N HIS A 210 31.39 2.52 -10.54
CA HIS A 210 31.76 3.77 -9.89
C HIS A 210 33.27 3.89 -9.68
N LYS A 211 33.94 4.52 -10.65
CA LYS A 211 35.29 5.06 -10.51
C LYS A 211 35.21 6.58 -10.45
N LYS A 212 35.38 7.16 -9.27
CA LYS A 212 35.49 8.62 -9.13
C LYS A 212 36.71 9.10 -9.91
N VAL A 213 36.50 10.04 -10.82
CA VAL A 213 37.56 10.61 -11.67
C VAL A 213 38.57 11.42 -10.84
N TRP A 214 38.13 12.00 -9.73
CA TRP A 214 38.97 12.80 -8.83
C TRP A 214 38.47 12.68 -7.38
N LYS A 215 39.34 13.04 -6.43
CA LYS A 215 39.02 13.25 -5.01
C LYS A 215 39.65 14.55 -4.57
N PHE A 216 38.93 15.33 -3.78
CA PHE A 216 39.41 16.59 -3.22
C PHE A 216 39.47 16.47 -1.71
N TYR A 217 40.53 17.00 -1.11
CA TYR A 217 40.75 16.96 0.33
C TYR A 217 40.82 18.40 0.86
N ASP A 218 40.26 18.65 2.04
CA ASP A 218 40.50 19.93 2.72
C ASP A 218 41.92 20.01 3.31
N TYR A 219 42.21 21.16 3.92
CA TYR A 219 43.45 21.44 4.64
C TYR A 219 43.72 20.52 5.84
N ASN A 220 42.74 19.71 6.26
CA ASN A 220 42.85 18.70 7.32
C ASN A 220 42.86 17.26 6.76
N ASN A 221 43.09 17.07 5.46
CA ASN A 221 43.02 15.77 4.77
C ASN A 221 41.65 15.07 4.82
N LYS A 222 40.56 15.78 5.05
CA LYS A 222 39.20 15.21 4.96
C LYS A 222 38.75 15.22 3.51
N THR A 223 38.23 14.09 3.04
CA THR A 223 37.66 13.98 1.69
C THR A 223 36.40 14.83 1.58
N MET A 224 36.36 15.67 0.55
CA MET A 224 35.24 16.53 0.21
C MET A 224 34.35 15.85 -0.84
N PRO A 225 33.05 16.16 -0.88
CA PRO A 225 32.16 15.68 -1.93
C PRO A 225 32.68 16.07 -3.32
N SER A 226 32.79 15.09 -4.21
CA SER A 226 33.29 15.29 -5.58
C SER A 226 32.42 14.61 -6.64
N ASP A 227 31.41 13.86 -6.21
CA ASP A 227 30.43 13.18 -7.06
C ASP A 227 29.04 13.20 -6.39
N ILE A 228 27.96 13.08 -7.18
CA ILE A 228 26.59 13.05 -6.65
C ILE A 228 26.36 11.91 -5.64
N SER A 229 27.05 10.78 -5.82
CA SER A 229 27.05 9.65 -4.89
C SER A 229 27.44 10.02 -3.45
N ASP A 230 28.25 11.07 -3.26
CA ASP A 230 28.73 11.49 -1.94
C ASP A 230 27.64 12.06 -1.04
N VAL A 231 26.55 12.53 -1.64
CA VAL A 231 25.45 13.19 -0.93
C VAL A 231 24.14 12.40 -1.01
N GLN A 232 24.09 11.36 -1.84
CA GLN A 232 22.95 10.45 -1.94
C GLN A 232 22.91 9.46 -0.77
N LYS A 233 21.71 9.00 -0.42
CA LYS A 233 21.55 7.97 0.61
C LYS A 233 21.98 6.63 0.05
N GLN A 234 23.16 6.18 0.48
CA GLN A 234 23.73 4.90 0.08
C GLN A 234 23.18 3.74 0.92
N ILE A 235 22.72 2.68 0.26
CA ILE A 235 22.14 1.46 0.86
C ILE A 235 22.57 0.20 0.08
N SER A 236 22.32 -0.99 0.61
CA SER A 236 22.43 -2.24 -0.16
C SER A 236 21.08 -2.56 -0.81
N LEU A 237 21.10 -2.84 -2.11
CA LEU A 237 19.92 -3.27 -2.85
C LEU A 237 19.43 -4.63 -2.37
N ASN A 238 20.34 -5.59 -2.19
CA ASN A 238 19.98 -6.96 -1.81
C ASN A 238 19.40 -7.04 -0.39
N GLU A 239 20.02 -6.33 0.57
CA GLU A 239 19.50 -6.22 1.93
C GLU A 239 18.11 -5.55 1.90
N SER A 240 17.94 -4.46 1.14
CA SER A 240 16.67 -3.75 1.08
C SER A 240 15.53 -4.56 0.47
N ILE A 241 15.79 -5.36 -0.57
CA ILE A 241 14.80 -6.30 -1.13
C ILE A 241 14.41 -7.35 -0.07
N THR A 242 15.40 -7.91 0.62
CA THR A 242 15.18 -8.93 1.67
C THR A 242 14.37 -8.36 2.83
N ASP A 243 14.71 -7.15 3.29
CA ASP A 243 13.99 -6.45 4.35
C ASP A 243 12.54 -6.17 3.95
N LEU A 244 12.29 -5.83 2.69
CA LEU A 244 10.95 -5.56 2.19
C LEU A 244 10.10 -6.82 2.08
N ILE A 245 10.69 -7.97 1.70
CA ILE A 245 10.02 -9.28 1.75
C ILE A 245 9.71 -9.66 3.19
N SER A 246 10.68 -9.50 4.11
CA SER A 246 10.48 -9.80 5.53
C SER A 246 9.40 -8.94 6.17
N PHE A 247 9.36 -7.65 5.84
CA PHE A 247 8.29 -6.76 6.27
C PHE A 247 6.93 -7.20 5.72
N ASP A 248 6.88 -7.59 4.46
CA ASP A 248 5.64 -8.09 3.87
C ASP A 248 5.09 -9.29 4.65
N ASP A 249 5.91 -10.33 4.82
CA ASP A 249 5.48 -11.58 5.42
C ASP A 249 5.18 -11.47 6.92
N ASN A 250 6.00 -10.72 7.66
CA ASN A 250 5.96 -10.72 9.11
C ASN A 250 5.15 -9.57 9.72
N ILE A 251 4.92 -8.49 8.97
CA ILE A 251 4.33 -7.26 9.51
C ILE A 251 3.12 -6.83 8.69
N LEU A 252 3.26 -6.65 7.38
CA LEU A 252 2.22 -6.08 6.54
C LEU A 252 1.08 -7.08 6.26
N PHE A 253 1.41 -8.32 5.88
CA PHE A 253 0.41 -9.33 5.59
C PHE A 253 -0.48 -9.62 6.81
N PRO A 254 0.05 -9.91 8.01
CA PRO A 254 -0.78 -10.14 9.19
C PRO A 254 -1.67 -8.95 9.52
N TYR A 255 -1.14 -7.73 9.39
CA TYR A 255 -1.89 -6.49 9.61
C TYR A 255 -3.06 -6.33 8.63
N ILE A 256 -2.82 -6.47 7.32
CA ILE A 256 -3.86 -6.29 6.31
C ILE A 256 -4.93 -7.39 6.41
N ASN A 257 -4.50 -8.65 6.62
CA ASN A 257 -5.42 -9.77 6.80
C ASN A 257 -6.36 -9.56 8.00
N GLU A 258 -5.80 -9.15 9.14
CA GLU A 258 -6.61 -8.88 10.34
C GLU A 258 -7.52 -7.67 10.15
N LEU A 259 -7.01 -6.60 9.55
CA LEU A 259 -7.81 -5.40 9.27
C LEU A 259 -9.03 -5.74 8.39
N ILE A 260 -8.84 -6.51 7.32
CA ILE A 260 -9.94 -6.91 6.43
C ILE A 260 -10.97 -7.73 7.20
N LYS A 261 -10.57 -8.66 8.07
CA LYS A 261 -11.52 -9.44 8.89
C LYS A 261 -12.37 -8.54 9.78
N LEU A 262 -11.72 -7.65 10.55
CA LEU A 262 -12.40 -6.70 11.45
C LEU A 262 -13.36 -5.80 10.67
N LEU A 263 -12.94 -5.29 9.51
CA LEU A 263 -13.80 -4.44 8.68
C LEU A 263 -14.96 -5.21 8.05
N LYS A 264 -14.76 -6.47 7.61
CA LYS A 264 -15.86 -7.30 7.10
C LYS A 264 -16.92 -7.55 8.17
N GLU A 265 -16.49 -7.80 9.41
CA GLU A 265 -17.39 -7.98 10.55
C GLU A 265 -18.17 -6.71 10.87
N ALA A 266 -17.48 -5.56 10.91
CA ALA A 266 -18.11 -4.26 11.20
C ALA A 266 -19.05 -3.79 10.08
N VAL A 267 -18.64 -3.89 8.81
CA VAL A 267 -19.48 -3.50 7.65
C VAL A 267 -20.68 -4.44 7.51
N ASN A 268 -20.46 -5.75 7.71
CA ASN A 268 -21.40 -6.82 7.44
C ASN A 268 -22.06 -6.67 6.04
N PRO A 269 -21.22 -6.72 4.96
CA PRO A 269 -21.67 -6.44 3.61
C PRO A 269 -22.62 -7.52 3.10
N SER A 270 -23.57 -7.12 2.24
CA SER A 270 -24.51 -8.04 1.60
C SER A 270 -23.83 -9.30 1.02
N PRO A 271 -24.37 -10.51 1.26
CA PRO A 271 -23.87 -11.76 0.67
C PRO A 271 -23.78 -11.75 -0.86
N ILE A 272 -24.56 -10.87 -1.53
CA ILE A 272 -24.51 -10.71 -2.99
C ILE A 272 -23.10 -10.36 -3.46
N ILE A 273 -22.37 -9.56 -2.69
CA ILE A 273 -21.05 -9.05 -3.09
C ILE A 273 -19.92 -9.55 -2.17
N SER A 274 -20.23 -10.36 -1.15
CA SER A 274 -19.28 -10.73 -0.09
C SER A 274 -18.98 -12.22 0.05
N VAL A 275 -19.62 -13.10 -0.75
CA VAL A 275 -19.48 -14.56 -0.67
C VAL A 275 -19.06 -15.17 -2.01
N CYS A 276 -17.84 -15.71 -2.09
CA CYS A 276 -17.45 -16.68 -3.12
C CYS A 276 -17.81 -18.11 -2.68
#